data_AF-A0A3C2B6Q1-F1
#
_entry.id   AF-A0A3C2B6Q1-F1
#
_cell.length_a   1.000
_cell.length_b   1.000
_cell.length_c   1.000
_cell.angle_alpha   90.00
_cell.angle_beta   90.00
_cell.angle_gamma   90.00
#
_symmetry.space_group_name_H-M   'P 1'
#
loop_
_entity.id
_entity.type
_entity.pdbx_description
1 polymer ?
#
loop_
_entity_poly.entity_id
_entity_poly.type
_entity_poly.pdbx_seq_one_letter_code
_entity_poly.pdbx_strand_id
1 'polypeptide(L)'
;MRATQQEAVNTTEATAPDTTEATDTTEPTPDTTDPGIVMPEVDPIEWGECDDEAAEGNPDLECATLTVPLDYADPEGDTIDVVMVRQPALRRREGAVLFNPGGPGGSGFDPIAYSGDYIQESLGLEAFDIVGFDPRGVDRSGGIRCLDDDYIDETLYLDWTPDTPEEERLLEEDETAFDDGCRERYGDTLRHYSTANTARDMDMIRAGLGDDQMSFLGISYGTYLGGVYATLFPERVRAMVLDAAYEPNGDSVEEQYLTQVVGFEEAFNNWAAWCEENTDCAFHADDVPARWDALFQDLDDNERAGSDGRIAHQAVMDTATSAALYSESEWPVLAQALADAEAGDPDGLFSLADSYRGRNADGTFNTLFQSIGVILCASGIEDEPIPDPEAFLEELQEKAPRAARDVVLEDLEDSGNNCDGLMDDQPVVELDYSGDGPILVVGGLNDPATPFRWSEEMTDALGPNARLLTFTGEGHGQLLTSTCVTDYEAQLLADLELPDEGTVCDPDPKVEKPAWWDSQPVPPGVGPVESLPAVGNALGLSDTVGFGDIRRSTLDPEATIKAYNDAFDAAGWEVLGSEPVDDLGDTWRGSYFTPEGDFVVIFAMGPEAFATDAFDAAG
;
A
#
# COMPACT_ATOMS: atom_id res chain seq x y z
N MET A 1 -23.39 66.64 -34.03
CA MET A 1 -22.39 66.92 -35.08
C MET A 1 -22.15 65.60 -35.78
N ARG A 2 -22.98 65.34 -36.80
CA ARG A 2 -22.58 65.21 -38.22
C ARG A 2 -21.50 64.14 -38.39
N ALA A 3 -21.65 63.09 -39.17
CA ALA A 3 -22.61 62.67 -40.21
C ALA A 3 -21.88 61.45 -40.85
N THR A 4 -22.44 60.38 -41.41
CA THR A 4 -23.69 60.17 -42.17
C THR A 4 -23.69 58.67 -42.54
N GLN A 5 -24.78 57.93 -42.30
CA GLN A 5 -25.73 57.41 -43.32
C GLN A 5 -25.17 56.23 -44.17
N GLN A 6 -25.88 55.16 -44.52
CA GLN A 6 -27.33 54.92 -44.64
C GLN A 6 -27.59 53.41 -44.87
N GLU A 7 -28.57 52.82 -44.19
CA GLU A 7 -29.83 52.23 -44.74
C GLU A 7 -29.70 51.32 -45.99
N ALA A 8 -30.18 50.07 -45.92
CA ALA A 8 -31.56 49.74 -46.29
C ALA A 8 -31.81 48.22 -46.40
N VAL A 9 -32.97 47.83 -45.89
CA VAL A 9 -33.65 46.53 -46.01
C VAL A 9 -34.29 46.42 -47.40
N ASN A 10 -34.19 45.28 -48.11
CA ASN A 10 -35.36 44.49 -48.56
C ASN A 10 -35.03 43.18 -49.30
N THR A 11 -35.67 42.11 -48.79
CA THR A 11 -36.27 40.92 -49.43
C THR A 11 -35.99 40.58 -50.90
N THR A 12 -35.61 39.32 -51.15
CA THR A 12 -36.10 38.51 -52.29
C THR A 12 -36.06 37.02 -51.94
N GLU A 13 -37.09 36.32 -52.40
CA GLU A 13 -37.47 34.93 -52.12
C GLU A 13 -36.69 33.91 -52.95
N ALA A 14 -36.47 32.74 -52.34
CA ALA A 14 -36.41 31.38 -52.91
C ALA A 14 -35.40 31.05 -54.03
N THR A 15 -34.46 30.13 -53.74
CA THR A 15 -34.37 28.81 -54.39
C THR A 15 -33.41 27.88 -53.61
N ALA A 16 -33.85 26.67 -53.26
CA ALA A 16 -32.96 25.57 -52.89
C ALA A 16 -32.30 24.98 -54.15
N PRO A 17 -31.03 24.54 -54.07
CA PRO A 17 -30.71 23.12 -54.28
C PRO A 17 -29.68 22.64 -53.25
N ASP A 18 -29.92 21.51 -52.59
CA ASP A 18 -29.60 20.14 -53.03
C ASP A 18 -28.33 19.68 -52.32
N THR A 19 -28.55 18.69 -51.47
CA THR A 19 -27.63 18.05 -50.54
C THR A 19 -26.59 17.22 -51.28
N THR A 20 -25.31 17.47 -51.01
CA THR A 20 -24.25 16.48 -51.20
C THR A 20 -23.53 16.32 -49.86
N GLU A 21 -23.65 15.10 -49.32
CA GLU A 21 -22.89 14.58 -48.18
C GLU A 21 -21.40 14.88 -48.35
N ALA A 22 -20.82 15.60 -47.39
CA ALA A 22 -19.41 15.48 -47.06
C ALA A 22 -19.36 14.54 -45.85
N THR A 23 -18.82 13.35 -46.07
CA THR A 23 -18.34 12.45 -45.02
C THR A 23 -17.29 13.20 -44.22
N ASP A 24 -17.67 13.61 -43.01
CA ASP A 24 -16.75 14.14 -42.01
C ASP A 24 -16.05 12.94 -41.38
N THR A 25 -14.88 12.59 -41.92
CA THR A 25 -13.92 11.74 -41.23
C THR A 25 -13.23 12.61 -40.20
N THR A 26 -13.79 12.68 -39.00
CA THR A 26 -13.07 13.11 -37.80
C THR A 26 -12.00 12.05 -37.51
N GLU A 27 -10.75 12.33 -37.88
CA GLU A 27 -9.59 11.68 -37.29
C GLU A 27 -9.56 12.00 -35.78
N PRO A 28 -9.28 11.04 -34.89
CA PRO A 28 -9.02 11.35 -33.50
C PRO A 28 -7.70 12.13 -33.41
N THR A 29 -7.73 13.26 -32.71
CA THR A 29 -6.54 14.02 -32.36
C THR A 29 -5.69 13.20 -31.38
N PRO A 30 -4.38 13.03 -31.62
CA PRO A 30 -3.49 12.47 -30.63
C PRO A 30 -3.28 13.54 -29.57
N ASP A 31 -3.83 13.31 -28.39
CA ASP A 31 -3.50 14.09 -27.20
C ASP A 31 -2.62 13.22 -26.32
N THR A 32 -1.34 13.59 -26.25
CA THR A 32 -0.32 12.99 -25.40
C THR A 32 0.63 14.14 -25.08
N THR A 33 0.74 14.52 -23.81
CA THR A 33 1.53 15.68 -23.37
C THR A 33 3.05 15.49 -23.52
N ASP A 34 3.50 14.35 -24.07
CA ASP A 34 4.85 14.16 -24.60
C ASP A 34 4.85 14.25 -26.14
N PRO A 35 5.43 15.31 -26.74
CA PRO A 35 5.43 15.51 -28.19
C PRO A 35 6.27 14.45 -28.92
N GLY A 36 5.66 13.32 -29.25
CA GLY A 36 6.28 12.27 -30.05
C GLY A 36 5.76 10.85 -29.80
N ILE A 37 5.09 10.61 -28.67
CA ILE A 37 4.56 9.28 -28.32
C ILE A 37 3.11 9.19 -28.78
N VAL A 38 2.77 8.18 -29.57
CA VAL A 38 1.39 7.88 -29.94
C VAL A 38 1.03 6.56 -29.27
N MET A 39 0.04 6.60 -28.37
CA MET A 39 -0.45 5.41 -27.70
C MET A 39 -0.99 4.40 -28.73
N PRO A 40 -0.56 3.13 -28.69
CA PRO A 40 -1.04 2.12 -29.61
C PRO A 40 -2.53 1.78 -29.37
N GLU A 41 -3.19 1.20 -30.37
CA GLU A 41 -4.54 0.66 -30.19
C GLU A 41 -4.49 -0.57 -29.28
N VAL A 42 -5.50 -0.70 -28.40
CA VAL A 42 -5.64 -1.80 -27.46
C VAL A 42 -6.88 -2.61 -27.78
N ASP A 43 -6.73 -3.93 -27.87
CA ASP A 43 -7.85 -4.85 -27.92
C ASP A 43 -8.51 -4.96 -26.52
N PRO A 44 -9.84 -5.22 -26.43
CA PRO A 44 -10.50 -5.41 -25.14
C PRO A 44 -9.84 -6.51 -24.31
N ILE A 45 -9.70 -6.28 -23.00
CA ILE A 45 -9.06 -7.22 -22.08
C ILE A 45 -9.88 -8.52 -22.00
N GLU A 46 -9.21 -9.65 -22.22
CA GLU A 46 -9.80 -10.98 -22.08
C GLU A 46 -9.58 -11.48 -20.64
N TRP A 47 -10.66 -11.42 -19.85
CA TRP A 47 -10.68 -11.89 -18.46
C TRP A 47 -10.92 -13.40 -18.39
N GLY A 48 -10.24 -14.07 -17.46
CA GLY A 48 -10.39 -15.50 -17.18
C GLY A 48 -10.32 -15.82 -15.70
N GLU A 49 -10.42 -17.12 -15.39
CA GLU A 49 -10.16 -17.64 -14.04
C GLU A 49 -8.71 -17.29 -13.63
N CYS A 50 -8.51 -16.96 -12.36
CA CYS A 50 -7.18 -16.75 -11.81
C CYS A 50 -6.47 -18.09 -11.58
N ASP A 51 -5.26 -18.23 -12.14
CA ASP A 51 -4.32 -19.34 -11.89
C ASP A 51 -3.12 -18.78 -11.13
N ASP A 52 -3.41 -18.27 -9.92
CA ASP A 52 -2.44 -17.60 -9.04
C ASP A 52 -2.74 -17.96 -7.58
N GLU A 53 -1.69 -18.14 -6.77
CA GLU A 53 -1.81 -18.53 -5.36
C GLU A 53 -2.50 -17.45 -4.54
N ALA A 54 -2.21 -16.16 -4.79
CA ALA A 54 -2.83 -15.05 -4.06
C ALA A 54 -4.35 -14.92 -4.33
N ALA A 55 -4.83 -15.52 -5.42
CA ALA A 55 -6.25 -15.55 -5.79
C ALA A 55 -6.90 -16.92 -5.52
N GLU A 56 -6.16 -17.88 -4.93
CA GLU A 56 -6.71 -19.20 -4.62
C GLU A 56 -7.83 -19.07 -3.58
N GLY A 57 -8.91 -19.83 -3.77
CA GLY A 57 -10.05 -19.81 -2.86
C GLY A 57 -11.14 -18.78 -3.18
N ASN A 58 -10.87 -17.77 -4.03
CA ASN A 58 -11.88 -16.79 -4.45
C ASN A 58 -12.32 -16.99 -5.92
N PRO A 59 -13.44 -17.70 -6.18
CA PRO A 59 -13.90 -18.00 -7.53
C PRO A 59 -14.55 -16.79 -8.25
N ASP A 60 -14.79 -15.69 -7.55
CA ASP A 60 -15.43 -14.49 -8.10
C ASP A 60 -14.40 -13.51 -8.71
N LEU A 61 -13.11 -13.69 -8.41
CA LEU A 61 -12.03 -12.94 -9.04
C LEU A 61 -11.82 -13.34 -10.50
N GLU A 62 -11.41 -12.37 -11.29
CA GLU A 62 -11.00 -12.58 -12.67
C GLU A 62 -9.59 -12.03 -12.88
N CYS A 63 -8.76 -12.75 -13.61
CA CYS A 63 -7.39 -12.34 -13.92
C CYS A 63 -7.20 -12.13 -15.42
N ALA A 64 -6.28 -11.25 -15.76
CA ALA A 64 -5.91 -10.99 -17.14
C ALA A 64 -4.44 -10.57 -17.27
N THR A 65 -3.96 -10.61 -18.50
CA THR A 65 -2.63 -10.11 -18.88
C THR A 65 -2.78 -9.19 -20.08
N LEU A 66 -2.22 -7.99 -19.97
CA LEU A 66 -2.15 -7.02 -21.05
C LEU A 66 -0.71 -6.87 -21.52
N THR A 67 -0.43 -7.25 -22.77
CA THR A 67 0.88 -7.02 -23.38
C THR A 67 0.98 -5.59 -23.87
N VAL A 68 1.99 -4.85 -23.40
CA VAL A 68 2.26 -3.45 -23.74
C VAL A 68 3.67 -3.29 -24.31
N PRO A 69 3.97 -2.20 -25.05
CA PRO A 69 5.34 -1.90 -25.45
C PRO A 69 6.25 -1.71 -24.23
N LEU A 70 7.45 -2.28 -24.30
CA LEU A 70 8.50 -1.96 -23.33
C LEU A 70 8.92 -0.50 -23.51
N ASP A 71 9.15 -0.07 -24.76
CA ASP A 71 9.47 1.31 -25.13
C ASP A 71 8.31 1.95 -25.91
N TYR A 72 7.61 2.92 -25.31
CA TYR A 72 6.50 3.62 -25.99
C TYR A 72 6.94 4.53 -27.14
N ALA A 73 8.24 4.85 -27.27
CA ALA A 73 8.78 5.52 -28.45
C ALA A 73 9.01 4.55 -29.63
N ASP A 74 9.02 3.23 -29.38
CA ASP A 74 9.08 2.17 -30.37
C ASP A 74 7.98 1.10 -30.13
N PRO A 75 6.70 1.42 -30.41
CA PRO A 75 5.57 0.56 -30.07
C PRO A 75 5.51 -0.76 -30.86
N GLU A 76 6.34 -0.93 -31.91
CA GLU A 76 6.49 -2.19 -32.65
C GLU A 76 7.67 -3.04 -32.14
N GLY A 77 8.38 -2.59 -31.10
CA GLY A 77 9.56 -3.21 -30.52
C GLY A 77 9.27 -4.33 -29.53
N ASP A 78 10.17 -4.48 -28.54
CA ASP A 78 10.00 -5.45 -27.46
C ASP A 78 8.81 -5.07 -26.57
N THR A 79 8.18 -6.09 -25.97
CA THR A 79 6.97 -5.95 -25.16
C THR A 79 7.20 -6.45 -23.75
N ILE A 80 6.35 -6.00 -22.83
CA ILE A 80 6.24 -6.52 -21.47
C ILE A 80 4.78 -6.83 -21.18
N ASP A 81 4.55 -7.83 -20.33
CA ASP A 81 3.21 -8.20 -19.89
C ASP A 81 2.90 -7.47 -18.57
N VAL A 82 1.70 -6.89 -18.50
CA VAL A 82 1.13 -6.29 -17.30
C VAL A 82 0.00 -7.19 -16.80
N VAL A 83 0.19 -7.77 -15.63
CA VAL A 83 -0.72 -8.72 -15.00
C VAL A 83 -1.66 -7.97 -14.06
N MET A 84 -2.93 -8.37 -14.07
CA MET A 84 -3.98 -7.72 -13.30
C MET A 84 -5.00 -8.72 -12.77
N VAL A 85 -5.61 -8.35 -11.65
CA VAL A 85 -6.76 -9.02 -11.03
C VAL A 85 -7.91 -8.03 -10.93
N ARG A 86 -9.12 -8.55 -11.03
CA ARG A 86 -10.35 -7.78 -10.94
C ARG A 86 -11.32 -8.44 -9.96
N GLN A 87 -11.78 -7.67 -9.00
CA GLN A 87 -13.05 -7.89 -8.32
C GLN A 87 -14.17 -7.29 -9.18
N PRO A 88 -15.03 -8.11 -9.82
CA PRO A 88 -16.04 -7.60 -10.74
C PRO A 88 -17.14 -6.80 -10.04
N ALA A 89 -17.78 -5.87 -10.75
CA ALA A 89 -18.96 -5.18 -10.26
C ALA A 89 -20.11 -6.16 -9.95
N LEU A 90 -20.68 -6.10 -8.75
CA LEU A 90 -21.83 -6.92 -8.33
C LEU A 90 -23.16 -6.41 -8.92
N ARG A 91 -23.18 -5.17 -9.41
CA ARG A 91 -24.33 -4.51 -10.03
C ARG A 91 -24.05 -4.19 -11.50
N ARG A 92 -24.87 -3.33 -12.09
CA ARG A 92 -24.60 -2.85 -13.45
C ARG A 92 -23.32 -2.02 -13.41
N ARG A 93 -22.28 -2.50 -14.11
CA ARG A 93 -20.99 -1.81 -14.25
C ARG A 93 -21.14 -0.36 -14.73
N GLU A 94 -20.55 0.56 -13.99
CA GLU A 94 -20.44 2.00 -14.27
C GLU A 94 -19.03 2.41 -14.70
N GLY A 95 -18.00 1.65 -14.31
CA GLY A 95 -16.60 1.84 -14.68
C GLY A 95 -15.69 0.89 -13.90
N ALA A 96 -14.39 1.16 -13.92
CA ALA A 96 -13.42 0.54 -13.03
C ALA A 96 -12.68 1.56 -12.16
N VAL A 97 -12.24 1.14 -10.98
CA VAL A 97 -11.26 1.84 -10.15
C VAL A 97 -9.97 1.03 -10.17
N LEU A 98 -8.90 1.62 -10.72
CA LEU A 98 -7.56 1.04 -10.65
C LEU A 98 -6.96 1.31 -9.27
N PHE A 99 -6.30 0.32 -8.70
CA PHE A 99 -5.66 0.41 -7.39
C PHE A 99 -4.14 0.26 -7.52
N ASN A 100 -3.38 1.08 -6.79
CA ASN A 100 -1.94 0.91 -6.62
C ASN A 100 -1.51 1.26 -5.18
N PRO A 101 -0.83 0.35 -4.45
CA PRO A 101 -0.45 0.58 -3.06
C PRO A 101 0.83 1.40 -2.88
N GLY A 102 1.55 1.69 -3.97
CA GLY A 102 2.81 2.41 -3.93
C GLY A 102 4.06 1.52 -3.84
N GLY A 103 4.97 1.88 -2.94
CA GLY A 103 6.35 1.40 -2.91
C GLY A 103 7.33 2.50 -3.34
N PRO A 104 7.69 2.66 -4.63
CA PRO A 104 7.34 1.81 -5.78
C PRO A 104 7.76 0.36 -5.63
N GLY A 105 7.23 -0.53 -6.47
CA GLY A 105 7.54 -1.96 -6.40
C GLY A 105 6.52 -2.80 -5.63
N GLY A 106 5.49 -2.18 -5.03
CA GLY A 106 4.38 -2.92 -4.43
C GLY A 106 3.45 -3.54 -5.48
N SER A 107 3.07 -4.80 -5.27
CA SER A 107 2.04 -5.48 -6.07
C SER A 107 0.69 -4.78 -5.89
N GLY A 108 0.12 -4.27 -6.99
CA GLY A 108 -1.28 -3.85 -6.97
C GLY A 108 -2.24 -5.02 -7.10
N PHE A 109 -1.76 -6.20 -7.52
CA PHE A 109 -2.54 -7.42 -7.63
C PHE A 109 -2.94 -7.95 -6.25
N ASP A 110 -1.96 -8.16 -5.36
CA ASP A 110 -2.15 -8.92 -4.12
C ASP A 110 -3.24 -8.34 -3.20
N PRO A 111 -3.28 -7.02 -2.90
CA PRO A 111 -4.32 -6.46 -2.03
C PRO A 111 -5.75 -6.66 -2.56
N ILE A 112 -5.92 -6.66 -3.89
CA ILE A 112 -7.23 -6.89 -4.52
C ILE A 112 -7.57 -8.37 -4.57
N ALA A 113 -6.57 -9.25 -4.72
CA ALA A 113 -6.78 -10.68 -4.65
C ALA A 113 -7.22 -11.11 -3.23
N TYR A 114 -6.60 -10.55 -2.19
CA TYR A 114 -6.93 -10.88 -0.81
C TYR A 114 -8.20 -10.20 -0.28
N SER A 115 -8.42 -8.93 -0.64
CA SER A 115 -9.41 -8.08 0.04
C SER A 115 -10.27 -7.24 -0.91
N GLY A 116 -10.29 -7.56 -2.21
CA GLY A 116 -10.97 -6.75 -3.22
C GLY A 116 -12.48 -6.60 -3.00
N ASP A 117 -13.15 -7.65 -2.51
CA ASP A 117 -14.57 -7.63 -2.15
C ASP A 117 -14.86 -6.73 -0.95
N TYR A 118 -14.02 -6.81 0.09
CA TYR A 118 -14.12 -5.95 1.28
C TYR A 118 -13.87 -4.49 0.94
N ILE A 119 -12.87 -4.19 0.11
CA ILE A 119 -12.60 -2.82 -0.38
C ILE A 119 -13.80 -2.32 -1.18
N GLN A 120 -14.35 -3.15 -2.09
CA GLN A 120 -15.51 -2.79 -2.90
C GLN A 120 -16.76 -2.50 -2.05
N GLU A 121 -17.03 -3.33 -1.05
CA GLU A 121 -18.19 -3.16 -0.14
C GLU A 121 -18.01 -1.93 0.75
N SER A 122 -16.85 -1.79 1.38
CA SER A 122 -16.55 -0.70 2.33
C SER A 122 -16.59 0.68 1.67
N LEU A 123 -16.16 0.79 0.41
CA LEU A 123 -16.26 2.02 -0.38
C LEU A 123 -17.61 2.20 -1.09
N GLY A 124 -18.54 1.24 -0.97
CA GLY A 124 -19.84 1.30 -1.66
C GLY A 124 -19.72 1.30 -3.20
N LEU A 125 -18.68 0.65 -3.72
CA LEU A 125 -18.31 0.64 -5.14
C LEU A 125 -18.83 -0.61 -5.86
N GLU A 126 -19.95 -1.20 -5.46
CA GLU A 126 -20.42 -2.46 -6.04
C GLU A 126 -20.95 -2.32 -7.48
N ALA A 127 -20.97 -1.10 -8.02
CA ALA A 127 -21.20 -0.80 -9.44
C ALA A 127 -19.90 -0.62 -10.24
N PHE A 128 -18.72 -0.70 -9.61
CA PHE A 128 -17.42 -0.57 -10.23
C PHE A 128 -16.65 -1.88 -10.14
N ASP A 129 -15.89 -2.16 -11.19
CA ASP A 129 -14.82 -3.17 -11.08
C ASP A 129 -13.70 -2.57 -10.22
N ILE A 130 -13.16 -3.31 -9.25
CA ILE A 130 -11.93 -2.93 -8.56
C ILE A 130 -10.79 -3.71 -9.20
N VAL A 131 -9.82 -3.01 -9.77
CA VAL A 131 -8.75 -3.61 -10.58
C VAL A 131 -7.39 -3.32 -9.96
N GLY A 132 -6.77 -4.38 -9.45
CA GLY A 132 -5.37 -4.37 -9.03
C GLY A 132 -4.47 -4.76 -10.19
N PHE A 133 -3.31 -4.11 -10.34
CA PHE A 133 -2.33 -4.49 -11.34
C PHE A 133 -0.91 -4.39 -10.80
N ASP A 134 -0.06 -5.30 -11.24
CA ASP A 134 1.38 -5.23 -10.96
C ASP A 134 2.00 -4.27 -11.99
N PRO A 135 2.63 -3.15 -11.58
CA PRO A 135 3.33 -2.28 -12.51
C PRO A 135 4.42 -3.01 -13.31
N ARG A 136 4.80 -2.49 -14.47
CA ARG A 136 5.94 -3.02 -15.24
C ARG A 136 7.18 -3.19 -14.34
N GLY A 137 7.81 -4.35 -14.38
CA GLY A 137 8.97 -4.63 -13.55
C GLY A 137 8.65 -5.01 -12.10
N VAL A 138 7.37 -5.19 -11.76
CA VAL A 138 6.91 -5.62 -10.44
C VAL A 138 6.26 -6.99 -10.54
N ASP A 139 6.67 -7.88 -9.64
CA ASP A 139 6.17 -9.24 -9.42
C ASP A 139 5.76 -9.98 -10.70
N ARG A 140 4.46 -10.15 -10.96
CA ARG A 140 3.96 -10.93 -12.09
C ARG A 140 4.21 -10.25 -13.43
N SER A 141 4.38 -8.94 -13.43
CA SER A 141 4.60 -8.09 -14.61
C SER A 141 6.08 -7.94 -14.96
N GLY A 142 6.81 -9.06 -14.96
CA GLY A 142 8.25 -9.09 -15.26
C GLY A 142 9.12 -8.54 -14.12
N GLY A 143 8.74 -8.85 -12.87
CA GLY A 143 9.41 -8.45 -11.63
C GLY A 143 10.94 -8.42 -11.70
N ILE A 144 11.53 -7.30 -11.28
CA ILE A 144 12.97 -7.07 -11.33
C ILE A 144 13.65 -7.92 -10.25
N ARG A 145 14.62 -8.72 -10.69
CA ARG A 145 15.47 -9.58 -9.85
C ARG A 145 16.93 -9.42 -10.26
N CYS A 146 17.59 -8.43 -9.68
CA CYS A 146 19.01 -8.15 -9.85
C CYS A 146 19.89 -9.05 -8.97
N LEU A 147 19.35 -9.52 -7.85
CA LEU A 147 19.98 -10.46 -6.94
C LEU A 147 19.07 -11.69 -6.80
N ASP A 148 19.69 -12.83 -6.53
CA ASP A 148 18.97 -14.08 -6.30
C ASP A 148 18.52 -14.15 -4.83
N ASP A 149 17.37 -14.76 -4.54
CA ASP A 149 16.77 -14.80 -3.20
C ASP A 149 17.71 -15.36 -2.12
N ASP A 150 18.50 -16.41 -2.43
CA ASP A 150 19.49 -16.97 -1.51
C ASP A 150 20.54 -15.93 -1.07
N TYR A 151 20.91 -15.01 -1.97
CA TYR A 151 21.87 -13.94 -1.68
C TYR A 151 21.21 -12.87 -0.79
N ILE A 152 20.00 -12.46 -1.14
CA ILE A 152 19.24 -11.47 -0.34
C ILE A 152 19.00 -12.02 1.07
N ASP A 153 18.64 -13.29 1.21
CA ASP A 153 18.41 -13.91 2.53
C ASP A 153 19.67 -13.91 3.40
N GLU A 154 20.84 -14.07 2.79
CA GLU A 154 22.13 -14.04 3.49
C GLU A 154 22.55 -12.61 3.88
N THR A 155 22.11 -11.58 3.14
CA THR A 155 22.54 -10.19 3.34
C THR A 155 21.48 -9.22 3.88
N LEU A 156 20.21 -9.64 4.00
CA LEU A 156 19.09 -8.76 4.35
C LEU A 156 19.26 -8.01 5.67
N TYR A 157 19.90 -8.67 6.63
CA TYR A 157 20.14 -8.15 7.98
C TYR A 157 21.64 -8.11 8.27
N LEU A 158 22.47 -7.72 7.30
CA LEU A 158 23.87 -7.46 7.63
C LEU A 158 23.96 -6.44 8.77
N ASP A 159 24.89 -6.68 9.69
CA ASP A 159 25.21 -5.71 10.73
C ASP A 159 26.00 -4.56 10.11
N TRP A 160 25.37 -3.39 10.02
CA TRP A 160 25.95 -2.15 9.49
C TRP A 160 27.01 -1.55 10.42
N THR A 161 27.20 -2.10 11.61
CA THR A 161 28.28 -1.78 12.54
C THR A 161 29.25 -2.95 12.67
N PRO A 162 29.94 -3.34 11.58
CA PRO A 162 30.70 -4.58 11.54
C PRO A 162 31.75 -4.62 12.66
N ASP A 163 31.63 -5.60 13.54
CA ASP A 163 32.55 -5.85 14.64
C ASP A 163 33.33 -7.15 14.43
N THR A 164 32.94 -7.95 13.43
CA THR A 164 33.66 -9.12 12.94
C THR A 164 34.21 -8.97 11.51
N PRO A 165 35.34 -9.64 11.18
CA PRO A 165 35.87 -9.67 9.82
C PRO A 165 34.97 -10.34 8.78
N GLU A 166 33.91 -11.03 9.22
CA GLU A 166 32.94 -11.63 8.30
C GLU A 166 31.89 -10.60 7.87
N GLU A 167 31.39 -9.79 8.80
CA GLU A 167 30.52 -8.64 8.49
C GLU A 167 31.24 -7.63 7.60
N GLU A 168 32.50 -7.27 7.91
CA GLU A 168 33.31 -6.38 7.07
C GLU A 168 33.40 -6.89 5.61
N ARG A 169 33.55 -8.20 5.41
CA ARG A 169 33.65 -8.81 4.07
C ARG A 169 32.31 -8.83 3.34
N LEU A 170 31.22 -9.15 4.05
CA LEU A 170 29.89 -9.22 3.47
C LEU A 170 29.41 -7.83 3.03
N LEU A 171 29.64 -6.79 3.85
CA LEU A 171 29.35 -5.41 3.48
C LEU A 171 30.15 -4.98 2.22
N GLU A 172 31.46 -5.23 2.18
CA GLU A 172 32.30 -4.91 1.01
C GLU A 172 31.85 -5.64 -0.28
N GLU A 173 31.30 -6.86 -0.17
CA GLU A 173 30.80 -7.62 -1.32
C GLU A 173 29.41 -7.16 -1.78
N ASP A 174 28.59 -6.64 -0.86
CA ASP A 174 27.24 -6.18 -1.12
C ASP A 174 27.18 -4.82 -1.82
N GLU A 175 28.13 -3.93 -1.52
CA GLU A 175 28.21 -2.54 -2.01
C GLU A 175 27.93 -2.37 -3.51
N THR A 176 28.37 -3.30 -4.38
CA THR A 176 28.16 -3.20 -5.83
C THR A 176 27.34 -4.34 -6.42
N ALA A 177 26.87 -5.28 -5.60
CA ALA A 177 26.23 -6.51 -6.08
C ALA A 177 24.95 -6.22 -6.85
N PHE A 178 24.13 -5.31 -6.32
CA PHE A 178 22.86 -4.93 -6.93
C PHE A 178 23.06 -4.34 -8.33
N ASP A 179 23.91 -3.33 -8.47
CA ASP A 179 24.18 -2.65 -9.74
C ASP A 179 24.74 -3.58 -10.81
N ASP A 180 25.73 -4.40 -10.44
CA ASP A 180 26.31 -5.38 -11.35
C ASP A 180 25.27 -6.42 -11.78
N GLY A 181 24.46 -6.90 -10.83
CA GLY A 181 23.38 -7.86 -11.07
C GLY A 181 22.29 -7.32 -11.98
N CYS A 182 21.88 -6.06 -11.80
CA CYS A 182 20.91 -5.37 -12.65
C CYS A 182 21.47 -5.17 -14.06
N ARG A 183 22.70 -4.67 -14.20
CA ARG A 183 23.33 -4.43 -15.50
C ARG A 183 23.56 -5.71 -16.29
N GLU A 184 23.93 -6.80 -15.63
CA GLU A 184 24.11 -8.09 -16.29
C GLU A 184 22.80 -8.66 -16.83
N ARG A 185 21.70 -8.55 -16.08
CA ARG A 185 20.41 -9.15 -16.44
C ARG A 185 19.56 -8.30 -17.37
N TYR A 186 19.54 -6.98 -17.16
CA TYR A 186 18.63 -6.06 -17.85
C TYR A 186 19.37 -5.08 -18.76
N GLY A 187 20.56 -4.65 -18.37
CA GLY A 187 21.33 -3.64 -19.11
C GLY A 187 20.49 -2.40 -19.42
N ASP A 188 20.56 -1.92 -20.66
CA ASP A 188 19.92 -0.66 -21.04
C ASP A 188 18.38 -0.67 -20.93
N THR A 189 17.71 -1.82 -20.78
CA THR A 189 16.24 -1.86 -20.67
C THR A 189 15.72 -1.26 -19.37
N LEU A 190 16.57 -1.09 -18.35
CA LEU A 190 16.17 -0.58 -17.02
C LEU A 190 15.46 0.78 -17.09
N ARG A 191 15.86 1.66 -18.03
CA ARG A 191 15.23 2.97 -18.25
C ARG A 191 13.73 2.92 -18.60
N HIS A 192 13.22 1.76 -18.99
CA HIS A 192 11.84 1.59 -19.44
C HIS A 192 10.86 1.27 -18.32
N TYR A 193 11.33 1.05 -17.09
CA TYR A 193 10.50 0.79 -15.90
C TYR A 193 10.07 2.07 -15.16
N SER A 194 10.04 3.20 -15.87
CA SER A 194 9.73 4.51 -15.28
C SER A 194 8.25 4.67 -14.93
N THR A 195 7.96 5.55 -13.97
CA THR A 195 6.59 5.98 -13.61
C THR A 195 5.81 6.46 -14.82
N ALA A 196 6.45 7.22 -15.72
CA ALA A 196 5.81 7.73 -16.93
C ALA A 196 5.33 6.58 -17.84
N ASN A 197 6.12 5.52 -17.96
CA ASN A 197 5.73 4.35 -18.73
C ASN A 197 4.67 3.51 -18.00
N THR A 198 4.73 3.38 -16.68
CA THR A 198 3.64 2.77 -15.89
C THR A 198 2.33 3.54 -16.05
N ALA A 199 2.35 4.87 -16.07
CA ALA A 199 1.16 5.69 -16.33
C ALA A 199 0.61 5.48 -17.76
N ARG A 200 1.49 5.24 -18.74
CA ARG A 200 1.06 4.84 -20.10
C ARG A 200 0.41 3.46 -20.09
N ASP A 201 0.91 2.51 -19.29
CA ASP A 201 0.26 1.21 -19.11
C ASP A 201 -1.12 1.34 -18.48
N MET A 202 -1.29 2.22 -17.50
CA MET A 202 -2.61 2.53 -16.92
C MET A 202 -3.60 3.04 -17.97
N ASP A 203 -3.17 3.86 -18.94
CA ASP A 203 -4.04 4.32 -20.02
C ASP A 203 -4.39 3.19 -21.02
N MET A 204 -3.47 2.25 -21.22
CA MET A 204 -3.73 1.03 -21.99
C MET A 204 -4.73 0.11 -21.27
N ILE A 205 -4.62 -0.04 -19.95
CA ILE A 205 -5.58 -0.76 -19.12
C ILE A 205 -6.96 -0.11 -19.22
N ARG A 206 -7.06 1.21 -19.03
CA ARG A 206 -8.31 1.98 -19.19
C ARG A 206 -8.94 1.73 -20.58
N ALA A 207 -8.14 1.80 -21.64
CA ALA A 207 -8.61 1.53 -23.00
C ALA A 207 -9.12 0.10 -23.16
N GLY A 208 -8.39 -0.89 -22.66
CA GLY A 208 -8.74 -2.30 -22.74
C GLY A 208 -9.96 -2.70 -21.89
N LEU A 209 -10.22 -1.98 -20.80
CA LEU A 209 -11.46 -2.06 -20.01
C LEU A 209 -12.67 -1.46 -20.75
N GLY A 210 -12.42 -0.63 -21.77
CA GLY A 210 -13.45 0.08 -22.52
C GLY A 210 -14.03 1.29 -21.80
N ASP A 211 -13.30 1.84 -20.82
CA ASP A 211 -13.70 3.04 -20.09
C ASP A 211 -13.21 4.30 -20.81
N ASP A 212 -14.05 5.33 -20.91
CA ASP A 212 -13.66 6.61 -21.53
C ASP A 212 -12.66 7.37 -20.65
N GLN A 213 -12.86 7.35 -19.33
CA GLN A 213 -12.03 8.00 -18.32
C GLN A 213 -11.72 7.03 -17.18
N MET A 214 -10.58 7.21 -16.53
CA MET A 214 -10.07 6.35 -15.46
C MET A 214 -10.47 6.87 -14.08
N SER A 215 -10.91 5.97 -13.21
CA SER A 215 -10.90 6.19 -11.75
C SER A 215 -9.73 5.46 -11.11
N PHE A 216 -9.10 6.08 -10.13
CA PHE A 216 -7.86 5.57 -9.54
C PHE A 216 -7.80 5.85 -8.04
N LEU A 217 -7.28 4.88 -7.30
CA LEU A 217 -6.91 4.99 -5.89
C LEU A 217 -5.43 4.61 -5.79
N GLY A 218 -4.60 5.60 -5.51
CA GLY A 218 -3.17 5.42 -5.31
C GLY A 218 -2.80 5.75 -3.87
N ILE A 219 -2.00 4.89 -3.25
CA ILE A 219 -1.45 5.11 -1.91
C ILE A 219 0.06 5.32 -2.03
N SER A 220 0.65 6.17 -1.18
CA SER A 220 2.11 6.34 -1.10
C SER A 220 2.71 6.78 -2.45
N TYR A 221 3.76 6.14 -2.96
CA TYR A 221 4.26 6.37 -4.33
C TYR A 221 3.15 6.32 -5.42
N GLY A 222 2.09 5.53 -5.19
CA GLY A 222 0.91 5.49 -6.05
C GLY A 222 0.28 6.87 -6.27
N THR A 223 0.44 7.81 -5.33
CA THR A 223 -0.01 9.20 -5.49
C THR A 223 0.78 9.94 -6.56
N TYR A 224 2.11 9.78 -6.59
CA TYR A 224 2.95 10.34 -7.64
C TYR A 224 2.61 9.72 -8.99
N LEU A 225 2.45 8.39 -9.06
CA LEU A 225 1.99 7.69 -10.26
C LEU A 225 0.64 8.23 -10.77
N GLY A 226 -0.33 8.46 -9.87
CA GLY A 226 -1.61 9.06 -10.19
C GLY A 226 -1.48 10.49 -10.74
N GLY A 227 -0.64 11.32 -10.11
CA GLY A 227 -0.32 12.67 -10.57
C GLY A 227 0.35 12.69 -11.95
N VAL A 228 1.29 11.77 -12.20
CA VAL A 228 1.93 11.59 -13.50
C VAL A 228 0.88 11.20 -14.55
N TYR A 229 -0.02 10.26 -14.25
CA TYR A 229 -1.11 9.93 -15.17
C TYR A 229 -1.99 11.15 -15.45
N ALA A 230 -2.38 11.91 -14.42
CA ALA A 230 -3.23 13.09 -14.57
C ALA A 230 -2.56 14.15 -15.45
N THR A 231 -1.24 14.28 -15.37
CA THR A 231 -0.43 15.17 -16.20
C THR A 231 -0.31 14.66 -17.65
N LEU A 232 -0.16 13.34 -17.83
CA LEU A 232 0.00 12.73 -19.14
C LEU A 232 -1.31 12.64 -19.94
N PHE A 233 -2.42 12.43 -19.24
CA PHE A 233 -3.74 12.16 -19.81
C PHE A 233 -4.86 12.95 -19.11
N PRO A 234 -4.78 14.29 -19.07
CA PRO A 234 -5.66 15.13 -18.24
C PRO A 234 -7.14 14.97 -18.57
N GLU A 235 -7.50 14.79 -19.84
CA GLU A 235 -8.89 14.60 -20.27
C GLU A 235 -9.45 13.20 -19.91
N ARG A 236 -8.58 12.26 -19.51
CA ARG A 236 -8.93 10.85 -19.22
C ARG A 236 -9.03 10.57 -17.72
N VAL A 237 -9.07 11.59 -16.88
CA VAL A 237 -9.30 11.44 -15.44
C VAL A 237 -10.79 11.59 -15.14
N ARG A 238 -11.40 10.54 -14.56
CA ARG A 238 -12.76 10.58 -14.01
C ARG A 238 -12.74 11.09 -12.57
N ALA A 239 -11.96 10.42 -11.71
CA ALA A 239 -11.74 10.78 -10.31
C ALA A 239 -10.48 10.09 -9.79
N MET A 240 -9.75 10.73 -8.88
CA MET A 240 -8.58 10.11 -8.23
C MET A 240 -8.59 10.35 -6.72
N VAL A 241 -8.35 9.29 -5.96
CA VAL A 241 -7.95 9.37 -4.55
C VAL A 241 -6.45 9.14 -4.50
N LEU A 242 -5.71 10.10 -3.93
CA LEU A 242 -4.27 10.06 -3.73
C LEU A 242 -4.02 10.14 -2.23
N ASP A 243 -3.85 9.00 -1.60
CA ASP A 243 -3.77 8.85 -0.15
C ASP A 243 -2.32 8.66 0.30
N ALA A 244 -1.91 9.38 1.35
CA ALA A 244 -0.54 9.40 1.86
C ALA A 244 0.44 9.88 0.77
N ALA A 245 0.35 11.18 0.43
CA ALA A 245 0.99 11.71 -0.76
C ALA A 245 2.52 11.68 -0.71
N TYR A 246 3.14 11.04 -1.70
CA TYR A 246 4.55 11.19 -2.05
C TYR A 246 4.82 12.56 -2.69
N GLU A 247 5.98 13.14 -2.41
CA GLU A 247 6.35 14.49 -2.86
C GLU A 247 6.35 14.65 -4.40
N PRO A 248 5.74 15.71 -4.96
CA PRO A 248 5.54 15.85 -6.41
C PRO A 248 6.59 16.69 -7.18
N ASN A 249 7.44 17.48 -6.51
CA ASN A 249 8.26 18.54 -7.12
C ASN A 249 9.78 18.33 -6.99
N GLY A 250 10.23 17.19 -6.46
CA GLY A 250 11.63 16.88 -6.21
C GLY A 250 12.20 17.64 -5.01
N ASP A 251 11.72 17.33 -3.80
CA ASP A 251 12.40 17.72 -2.55
C ASP A 251 13.89 17.35 -2.65
N SER A 252 14.78 18.16 -2.06
CA SER A 252 16.19 17.78 -1.96
C SER A 252 16.35 16.51 -1.13
N VAL A 253 17.43 15.75 -1.33
CA VAL A 253 17.71 14.53 -0.53
C VAL A 253 17.75 14.82 0.95
N GLU A 254 18.36 15.95 1.33
CA GLU A 254 18.34 16.45 2.70
C GLU A 254 16.90 16.58 3.23
N GLU A 255 15.97 17.14 2.43
CA GLU A 255 14.57 17.26 2.82
C GLU A 255 13.86 15.91 2.85
N GLN A 256 14.02 15.04 1.86
CA GLN A 256 13.37 13.71 1.83
C GLN A 256 13.87 12.82 2.98
N TYR A 257 15.18 12.74 3.16
CA TYR A 257 15.83 11.93 4.19
C TYR A 257 15.44 12.42 5.59
N LEU A 258 15.48 13.74 5.81
CA LEU A 258 15.05 14.32 7.08
C LEU A 258 13.57 14.06 7.34
N THR A 259 12.74 14.22 6.31
CA THR A 259 11.28 14.09 6.40
C THR A 259 10.89 12.67 6.80
N GLN A 260 11.47 11.65 6.17
CA GLN A 260 11.19 10.26 6.49
C GLN A 260 11.79 9.85 7.85
N VAL A 261 13.07 10.11 8.10
CA VAL A 261 13.75 9.68 9.35
C VAL A 261 13.16 10.37 10.58
N VAL A 262 12.81 11.67 10.48
CA VAL A 262 12.12 12.37 11.57
C VAL A 262 10.68 11.88 11.72
N GLY A 263 9.98 11.57 10.62
CA GLY A 263 8.64 10.97 10.66
C GLY A 263 8.61 9.67 11.45
N PHE A 264 9.56 8.76 11.23
CA PHE A 264 9.69 7.53 12.01
C PHE A 264 10.08 7.77 13.47
N GLU A 265 10.94 8.74 13.77
CA GLU A 265 11.22 9.11 15.18
C GLU A 265 9.95 9.63 15.88
N GLU A 266 9.15 10.45 15.21
CA GLU A 266 7.88 10.94 15.76
C GLU A 266 6.87 9.80 15.97
N ALA A 267 6.72 8.89 15.02
CA ALA A 267 5.89 7.70 15.17
C ALA A 267 6.36 6.78 16.30
N PHE A 268 7.68 6.58 16.44
CA PHE A 268 8.25 5.86 17.58
C PHE A 268 7.88 6.52 18.91
N ASN A 269 7.98 7.85 18.99
CA ASN A 269 7.62 8.60 20.19
C ASN A 269 6.12 8.47 20.51
N ASN A 270 5.25 8.46 19.50
CA ASN A 270 3.82 8.23 19.67
C ASN A 270 3.51 6.81 20.18
N TRP A 271 4.14 5.78 19.58
CA TRP A 271 4.03 4.40 20.04
C TRP A 271 4.53 4.23 21.48
N ALA A 272 5.69 4.81 21.80
CA ALA A 272 6.26 4.73 23.13
C ALA A 272 5.36 5.39 24.17
N ALA A 273 4.84 6.59 23.87
CA ALA A 273 3.88 7.28 24.73
C ALA A 273 2.59 6.45 24.92
N TRP A 274 2.06 5.84 23.86
CA TRP A 274 0.92 4.93 23.95
C TRP A 274 1.22 3.74 24.87
N CYS A 275 2.39 3.11 24.75
CA CYS A 275 2.76 1.96 25.55
C CYS A 275 3.06 2.33 27.03
N GLU A 276 3.56 3.54 27.30
CA GLU A 276 3.71 4.10 28.65
C GLU A 276 2.34 4.37 29.31
N GLU A 277 1.36 4.84 28.55
CA GLU A 277 0.02 5.13 29.08
C GLU A 277 -0.84 3.86 29.24
N ASN A 278 -0.65 2.89 28.35
CA ASN A 278 -1.45 1.67 28.30
C ASN A 278 -0.81 0.54 29.11
N THR A 279 -1.36 0.26 30.30
CA THR A 279 -0.86 -0.82 31.17
C THR A 279 -1.06 -2.23 30.61
N ASP A 280 -1.90 -2.39 29.58
CA ASP A 280 -2.09 -3.66 28.87
C ASP A 280 -1.08 -3.83 27.72
N CYS A 281 -0.24 -2.82 27.43
CA CYS A 281 0.89 -2.97 26.50
C CYS A 281 1.88 -4.01 27.05
N ALA A 282 2.21 -5.05 26.27
CA ALA A 282 3.15 -6.09 26.69
C ALA A 282 4.56 -5.55 27.00
N PHE A 283 4.96 -4.46 26.32
CA PHE A 283 6.22 -3.78 26.55
C PHE A 283 6.12 -2.58 27.51
N HIS A 284 5.02 -2.44 28.26
CA HIS A 284 4.79 -1.33 29.17
C HIS A 284 5.94 -1.11 30.18
N ALA A 285 6.34 0.15 30.34
CA ALA A 285 7.31 0.62 31.34
C ALA A 285 7.03 2.08 31.71
N ASP A 286 7.64 2.57 32.80
CA ASP A 286 7.61 4.00 33.15
C ASP A 286 8.39 4.88 32.16
N ASP A 287 9.32 4.28 31.41
CA ASP A 287 10.18 4.89 30.38
C ASP A 287 10.40 3.83 29.29
N VAL A 288 9.47 3.77 28.32
CA VAL A 288 9.50 2.82 27.22
C VAL A 288 10.68 3.07 26.28
N PRO A 289 11.01 4.32 25.90
CA PRO A 289 12.16 4.59 25.07
C PRO A 289 13.47 4.05 25.67
N ALA A 290 13.71 4.23 26.98
CA ALA A 290 14.90 3.69 27.63
C ALA A 290 14.92 2.16 27.69
N ARG A 291 13.75 1.51 27.80
CA ARG A 291 13.64 0.04 27.73
C ARG A 291 13.95 -0.48 26.34
N TRP A 292 13.44 0.19 25.30
CA TRP A 292 13.73 -0.13 23.91
C TRP A 292 15.23 0.01 23.62
N ASP A 293 15.86 1.12 24.02
CA ASP A 293 17.30 1.35 23.85
C ASP A 293 18.15 0.27 24.55
N ALA A 294 17.70 -0.20 25.73
CA ALA A 294 18.39 -1.24 26.46
C ALA A 294 18.28 -2.62 25.78
N LEU A 295 17.13 -2.94 25.19
CA LEU A 295 16.95 -4.19 24.43
C LEU A 295 17.73 -4.15 23.11
N PHE A 296 17.73 -3.01 22.43
CA PHE A 296 18.54 -2.80 21.22
C PHE A 296 20.02 -3.11 21.49
N GLN A 297 20.61 -2.49 22.52
CA GLN A 297 22.00 -2.75 22.90
C GLN A 297 22.23 -4.20 23.38
N ASP A 298 21.25 -4.82 24.02
CA ASP A 298 21.37 -6.20 24.44
C ASP A 298 21.33 -7.18 23.26
N LEU A 299 20.58 -6.90 22.20
CA LEU A 299 20.56 -7.69 20.97
C LEU A 299 21.84 -7.52 20.15
N ASP A 300 22.42 -6.32 20.15
CA ASP A 300 23.76 -6.03 19.61
C ASP A 300 24.85 -6.85 20.35
N ASP A 301 24.87 -6.79 21.69
CA ASP A 301 25.87 -7.53 22.48
C ASP A 301 25.60 -9.06 22.57
N ASN A 302 24.33 -9.46 22.47
CA ASN A 302 23.85 -10.82 22.74
C ASN A 302 22.72 -11.21 21.76
N GLU A 303 23.12 -11.53 20.55
CA GLU A 303 22.23 -12.04 19.50
C GLU A 303 21.40 -13.26 19.97
N ARG A 304 20.21 -13.41 19.41
CA ARG A 304 19.27 -14.48 19.77
C ARG A 304 18.89 -15.30 18.54
N ALA A 305 18.98 -16.63 18.64
CA ALA A 305 18.52 -17.49 17.56
C ALA A 305 16.99 -17.65 17.59
N GLY A 306 16.33 -17.38 16.47
CA GLY A 306 14.92 -17.71 16.24
C GLY A 306 14.70 -19.21 16.09
N SER A 307 13.43 -19.61 16.04
CA SER A 307 13.04 -21.03 15.95
C SER A 307 13.41 -21.68 14.61
N ASP A 308 13.55 -20.88 13.55
CA ASP A 308 14.03 -21.29 12.22
C ASP A 308 15.57 -21.31 12.11
N GLY A 309 16.28 -20.80 13.11
CA GLY A 309 17.73 -20.75 13.20
C GLY A 309 18.38 -19.45 12.70
N ARG A 310 17.60 -18.47 12.22
CA ARG A 310 18.09 -17.12 11.93
C ARG A 310 18.50 -16.41 13.22
N ILE A 311 19.40 -15.43 13.08
CA ILE A 311 20.00 -14.70 14.20
C ILE A 311 19.38 -13.31 14.28
N ALA A 312 18.67 -13.03 15.37
CA ALA A 312 18.10 -11.72 15.65
C ALA A 312 19.11 -10.89 16.43
N HIS A 313 19.40 -9.72 15.88
CA HIS A 313 20.25 -8.68 16.44
C HIS A 313 19.52 -7.33 16.31
N GLN A 314 20.22 -6.24 16.63
CA GLN A 314 19.68 -4.87 16.65
C GLN A 314 19.03 -4.42 15.34
N ALA A 315 19.59 -4.77 14.17
CA ALA A 315 19.02 -4.35 12.87
C ALA A 315 17.67 -5.04 12.54
N VAL A 316 17.50 -6.30 12.98
CA VAL A 316 16.21 -7.01 12.86
C VAL A 316 15.16 -6.33 13.73
N MET A 317 15.52 -5.95 14.96
CA MET A 317 14.63 -5.22 15.86
C MET A 317 14.24 -3.84 15.31
N ASP A 318 15.19 -3.14 14.67
CA ASP A 318 14.93 -1.84 14.06
C ASP A 318 13.97 -1.97 12.85
N THR A 319 14.23 -2.93 11.96
CA THR A 319 13.34 -3.23 10.83
C THR A 319 11.93 -3.59 11.31
N ALA A 320 11.82 -4.44 12.34
CA ALA A 320 10.54 -4.81 12.95
C ALA A 320 9.81 -3.62 13.60
N THR A 321 10.57 -2.71 14.21
CA THR A 321 10.02 -1.47 14.78
C THR A 321 9.47 -0.59 13.67
N SER A 322 10.26 -0.32 12.62
CA SER A 322 9.83 0.46 11.46
C SER A 322 8.59 -0.12 10.79
N ALA A 323 8.54 -1.44 10.58
CA ALA A 323 7.37 -2.14 10.05
C ALA A 323 6.09 -1.79 10.82
N ALA A 324 6.11 -2.00 12.14
CA ALA A 324 4.94 -1.79 12.98
C ALA A 324 4.53 -0.33 13.15
N LEU A 325 5.42 0.62 12.88
CA LEU A 325 5.09 2.04 12.94
C LEU A 325 4.25 2.52 11.74
N TYR A 326 4.15 1.74 10.66
CA TYR A 326 3.24 2.05 9.55
C TYR A 326 1.77 2.04 9.94
N SER A 327 1.36 1.34 11.00
CA SER A 327 -0.05 1.24 11.41
C SER A 327 -0.21 1.16 12.93
N GLU A 328 -1.11 1.98 13.50
CA GLU A 328 -1.48 1.88 14.93
C GLU A 328 -1.95 0.47 15.31
N SER A 329 -2.54 -0.27 14.35
CA SER A 329 -3.02 -1.63 14.56
C SER A 329 -1.91 -2.65 14.84
N GLU A 330 -0.66 -2.34 14.47
CA GLU A 330 0.52 -3.19 14.70
C GLU A 330 1.28 -2.86 15.99
N TRP A 331 0.95 -1.73 16.64
CA TRP A 331 1.59 -1.31 17.89
C TRP A 331 1.56 -2.37 19.01
N PRO A 332 0.44 -3.10 19.24
CA PRO A 332 0.43 -4.20 20.20
C PRO A 332 1.28 -5.40 19.77
N VAL A 333 1.40 -5.66 18.46
CA VAL A 333 2.24 -6.73 17.91
C VAL A 333 3.71 -6.44 18.19
N LEU A 334 4.16 -5.22 17.90
CA LEU A 334 5.51 -4.76 18.25
C LEU A 334 5.80 -4.88 19.74
N ALA A 335 4.87 -4.41 20.58
CA ALA A 335 5.03 -4.49 22.03
C ALA A 335 5.20 -5.95 22.52
N GLN A 336 4.44 -6.88 21.95
CA GLN A 336 4.57 -8.30 22.29
C GLN A 336 5.90 -8.87 21.79
N ALA A 337 6.27 -8.61 20.53
CA ALA A 337 7.52 -9.07 19.93
C ALA A 337 8.77 -8.59 20.72
N LEU A 338 8.79 -7.33 21.15
CA LEU A 338 9.87 -6.78 21.97
C LEU A 338 9.93 -7.42 23.37
N ALA A 339 8.79 -7.68 23.99
CA ALA A 339 8.72 -8.32 25.31
C ALA A 339 9.19 -9.78 25.25
N ASP A 340 8.83 -10.50 24.19
CA ASP A 340 9.25 -11.88 23.96
C ASP A 340 10.74 -11.96 23.62
N ALA A 341 11.25 -11.02 22.80
CA ALA A 341 12.67 -10.92 22.50
C ALA A 341 13.48 -10.67 23.78
N GLU A 342 13.05 -9.76 24.66
CA GLU A 342 13.67 -9.54 25.98
C GLU A 342 13.68 -10.84 26.83
N ALA A 343 12.64 -11.67 26.70
CA ALA A 343 12.53 -12.99 27.34
C ALA A 343 13.33 -14.11 26.66
N GLY A 344 13.94 -13.86 25.50
CA GLY A 344 14.80 -14.78 24.75
C GLY A 344 14.15 -15.44 23.53
N ASP A 345 12.98 -14.96 23.08
CA ASP A 345 12.26 -15.47 21.92
C ASP A 345 12.08 -14.35 20.86
N PRO A 346 12.91 -14.32 19.80
CA PRO A 346 12.89 -13.23 18.82
C PRO A 346 11.93 -13.46 17.64
N ASP A 347 11.15 -14.54 17.61
CA ASP A 347 10.38 -14.94 16.42
C ASP A 347 9.41 -13.84 15.94
N GLY A 348 8.81 -13.10 16.88
CA GLY A 348 7.91 -11.98 16.54
C GLY A 348 8.61 -10.80 15.85
N LEU A 349 9.92 -10.59 16.10
CA LEU A 349 10.69 -9.56 15.38
C LEU A 349 10.90 -9.98 13.92
N PHE A 350 11.19 -11.26 13.67
CA PHE A 350 11.31 -11.76 12.31
C PHE A 350 9.99 -11.68 11.54
N SER A 351 8.85 -12.02 12.15
CA SER A 351 7.56 -11.89 11.45
C SER A 351 7.30 -10.45 10.96
N LEU A 352 7.55 -9.44 11.80
CA LEU A 352 7.41 -8.04 11.40
C LEU A 352 8.43 -7.64 10.34
N ALA A 353 9.69 -8.02 10.52
CA ALA A 353 10.76 -7.68 9.60
C ALA A 353 10.60 -8.38 8.23
N ASP A 354 10.12 -9.62 8.20
CA ASP A 354 9.88 -10.41 6.98
C ASP A 354 8.73 -9.81 6.18
N SER A 355 7.62 -9.47 6.84
CA SER A 355 6.48 -8.77 6.22
C SER A 355 6.94 -7.46 5.57
N TYR A 356 7.72 -6.65 6.30
CA TYR A 356 8.26 -5.41 5.77
C TYR A 356 9.20 -5.62 4.59
N ARG A 357 10.03 -6.67 4.63
CA ARG A 357 11.03 -6.98 3.59
C ARG A 357 10.49 -7.80 2.43
N GLY A 358 9.22 -8.22 2.48
CA GLY A 358 8.61 -9.06 1.44
C GLY A 358 9.19 -10.47 1.37
N ARG A 359 9.67 -11.00 2.51
CA ARG A 359 10.28 -12.32 2.61
C ARG A 359 9.22 -13.37 2.96
N ASN A 360 9.13 -14.42 2.16
CA ASN A 360 8.26 -15.56 2.42
C ASN A 360 8.90 -16.57 3.39
N ALA A 361 8.08 -17.42 4.01
CA ALA A 361 8.54 -18.45 4.95
C ALA A 361 9.54 -19.45 4.36
N ASP A 362 9.54 -19.66 3.04
CA ASP A 362 10.48 -20.55 2.34
C ASP A 362 11.82 -19.88 1.96
N GLY A 363 12.00 -18.60 2.30
CA GLY A 363 13.19 -17.80 2.00
C GLY A 363 13.18 -17.15 0.63
N THR A 364 12.08 -17.24 -0.12
CA THR A 364 11.90 -16.47 -1.35
C THR A 364 11.44 -15.04 -1.04
N PHE A 365 11.59 -14.15 -2.02
CA PHE A 365 11.21 -12.75 -1.88
C PHE A 365 10.26 -12.30 -2.99
N ASN A 366 9.34 -11.39 -2.63
CA ASN A 366 8.71 -10.55 -3.62
C ASN A 366 9.75 -9.59 -4.24
N THR A 367 9.35 -8.87 -5.29
CA THR A 367 10.29 -8.02 -6.03
C THR A 367 10.33 -6.58 -5.56
N LEU A 368 9.63 -6.21 -4.48
CA LEU A 368 9.43 -4.82 -4.07
C LEU A 368 10.74 -4.05 -3.92
N PHE A 369 11.66 -4.53 -3.07
CA PHE A 369 12.93 -3.83 -2.80
C PHE A 369 13.92 -3.85 -3.95
N GLN A 370 13.79 -4.78 -4.90
CA GLN A 370 14.61 -4.78 -6.10
C GLN A 370 14.03 -3.86 -7.18
N SER A 371 12.70 -3.75 -7.21
CA SER A 371 11.98 -2.92 -8.17
C SER A 371 12.03 -1.44 -7.79
N ILE A 372 11.96 -1.12 -6.49
CA ILE A 372 11.94 0.26 -5.99
C ILE A 372 13.13 1.08 -6.51
N GLY A 373 14.35 0.56 -6.34
CA GLY A 373 15.57 1.25 -6.76
C GLY A 373 15.61 1.50 -8.27
N VAL A 374 15.24 0.50 -9.06
CA VAL A 374 15.20 0.65 -10.53
C VAL A 374 14.11 1.62 -10.97
N ILE A 375 12.91 1.55 -10.38
CA ILE A 375 11.77 2.40 -10.78
C ILE A 375 12.07 3.86 -10.45
N LEU A 376 12.63 4.16 -9.27
CA LEU A 376 13.00 5.53 -8.90
C LEU A 376 14.05 6.09 -9.87
N CYS A 377 15.14 5.35 -10.12
CA CYS A 377 16.16 5.75 -11.09
C CYS A 377 15.62 5.92 -12.51
N ALA A 378 14.80 4.98 -12.99
CA ALA A 378 14.19 5.07 -14.32
C ALA A 378 13.24 6.27 -14.45
N SER A 379 12.75 6.78 -13.33
CA SER A 379 11.82 7.91 -13.26
C SER A 379 12.51 9.25 -13.04
N GLY A 380 13.85 9.27 -12.98
CA GLY A 380 14.60 10.48 -12.67
C GLY A 380 14.34 11.02 -11.27
N ILE A 381 13.77 10.19 -10.40
CA ILE A 381 13.64 10.48 -8.97
C ILE A 381 14.99 10.08 -8.39
N GLU A 382 15.96 10.94 -8.64
CA GLU A 382 17.33 10.77 -8.20
C GLU A 382 17.56 11.59 -6.95
N ASP A 383 18.39 11.03 -6.10
CA ASP A 383 18.96 11.75 -4.99
C ASP A 383 19.98 12.76 -5.56
N GLU A 384 19.83 14.06 -5.31
CA GLU A 384 20.93 15.03 -5.51
C GLU A 384 21.87 15.00 -4.30
N PRO A 385 23.21 15.01 -4.48
CA PRO A 385 24.14 14.89 -3.36
C PRO A 385 23.89 15.93 -2.26
N ILE A 386 23.92 15.49 -1.01
CA ILE A 386 23.75 16.36 0.15
C ILE A 386 24.89 17.39 0.18
N PRO A 387 24.60 18.71 0.13
CA PRO A 387 25.65 19.73 -0.04
C PRO A 387 26.67 19.83 1.11
N ASP A 388 26.25 19.50 2.34
CA ASP A 388 27.08 19.51 3.57
C ASP A 388 26.71 18.29 4.45
N PRO A 389 27.17 17.08 4.08
CA PRO A 389 26.79 15.83 4.75
C PRO A 389 27.12 15.82 6.24
N GLU A 390 28.24 16.43 6.66
CA GLU A 390 28.59 16.51 8.08
C GLU A 390 27.61 17.37 8.89
N ALA A 391 27.20 18.53 8.35
CA ALA A 391 26.24 19.39 9.03
C ALA A 391 24.85 18.72 9.08
N PHE A 392 24.47 18.05 8.00
CA PHE A 392 23.22 17.33 7.91
C PHE A 392 23.15 16.16 8.89
N LEU A 393 24.24 15.38 9.03
CA LEU A 393 24.31 14.29 9.99
C LEU A 393 24.09 14.78 11.43
N GLU A 394 24.71 15.91 11.81
CA GLU A 394 24.53 16.50 13.14
C GLU A 394 23.07 16.91 13.38
N GLU A 395 22.43 17.53 12.38
CA GLU A 395 21.02 17.92 12.46
C GLU A 395 20.09 16.70 12.55
N LEU A 396 20.34 15.69 11.74
CA LEU A 396 19.55 14.47 11.68
C LEU A 396 19.60 13.71 13.01
N GLN A 397 20.80 13.48 13.56
CA GLN A 397 20.99 12.82 14.85
C GLN A 397 20.45 13.63 16.04
N GLU A 398 20.37 14.97 15.93
CA GLU A 398 19.70 15.80 16.93
C GLU A 398 18.17 15.62 16.91
N LYS A 399 17.58 15.55 15.71
CA LYS A 399 16.13 15.47 15.53
C LYS A 399 15.57 14.06 15.66
N ALA A 400 16.34 13.05 15.26
CA ALA A 400 15.93 11.66 15.17
C ALA A 400 16.98 10.72 15.79
N PRO A 401 17.26 10.82 17.11
CA PRO A 401 18.37 10.12 17.75
C PRO A 401 18.29 8.58 17.71
N ARG A 402 17.12 7.99 17.47
CA ARG A 402 16.98 6.54 17.28
C ARG A 402 16.97 6.19 15.81
N ALA A 403 16.08 6.81 15.03
CA ALA A 403 15.96 6.49 13.61
C ALA A 403 17.23 6.84 12.81
N ALA A 404 18.02 7.81 13.27
CA ALA A 404 19.30 8.19 12.66
C ALA A 404 20.53 7.61 13.39
N ARG A 405 20.35 6.65 14.31
CA ARG A 405 21.45 6.16 15.17
C ARG A 405 22.59 5.57 14.36
N ASP A 406 22.25 4.76 13.36
CA ASP A 406 23.21 4.01 12.56
C ASP A 406 23.57 4.73 11.25
N VAL A 407 22.99 5.91 11.01
CA VAL A 407 23.36 6.76 9.88
C VAL A 407 24.76 7.32 10.12
N VAL A 408 25.67 7.07 9.18
CA VAL A 408 27.04 7.57 9.19
C VAL A 408 27.27 8.61 8.09
N LEU A 409 28.42 9.27 8.16
CA LEU A 409 28.78 10.28 7.16
C LEU A 409 28.90 9.70 5.75
N GLU A 410 29.39 8.46 5.63
CA GLU A 410 29.57 7.77 4.36
C GLU A 410 28.22 7.55 3.66
N ASP A 411 27.19 7.10 4.38
CA ASP A 411 25.82 6.97 3.86
C ASP A 411 25.32 8.28 3.22
N LEU A 412 25.64 9.42 3.84
CA LEU A 412 25.22 10.74 3.38
C LEU A 412 26.13 11.30 2.27
N GLU A 413 27.42 10.93 2.25
CA GLU A 413 28.36 11.31 1.19
C GLU A 413 28.07 10.55 -0.12
N ASP A 414 27.64 9.29 -0.01
CA ASP A 414 27.25 8.46 -1.14
C ASP A 414 25.78 8.65 -1.54
N SER A 415 24.95 9.21 -0.63
CA SER A 415 23.60 9.66 -0.98
C SER A 415 23.67 10.64 -2.15
N GLY A 416 22.94 10.34 -3.21
CA GLY A 416 22.91 11.15 -4.42
C GLY A 416 23.65 10.62 -5.64
N ASN A 417 24.21 9.41 -5.60
CA ASN A 417 24.76 8.74 -6.78
C ASN A 417 24.18 7.33 -7.02
N ASN A 418 23.04 7.01 -6.38
CA ASN A 418 22.45 5.66 -6.36
C ASN A 418 22.04 5.13 -7.75
N CYS A 419 21.91 6.01 -8.75
CA CYS A 419 21.50 5.65 -10.10
C CYS A 419 22.66 5.59 -11.11
N ASP A 420 23.81 6.21 -10.83
CA ASP A 420 24.99 6.27 -11.73
C ASP A 420 25.50 4.87 -12.11
N GLY A 421 25.37 3.91 -11.18
CA GLY A 421 25.76 2.52 -11.39
C GLY A 421 24.81 1.74 -12.30
N LEU A 422 23.54 2.17 -12.41
CA LEU A 422 22.46 1.49 -13.11
C LEU A 422 22.20 2.06 -14.50
N MET A 423 22.09 3.39 -14.63
CA MET A 423 21.73 4.06 -15.89
C MET A 423 22.16 5.54 -15.92
N ASP A 424 22.14 6.14 -17.11
CA ASP A 424 22.30 7.60 -17.26
C ASP A 424 21.05 8.34 -16.73
N ASP A 425 21.20 9.61 -16.34
CA ASP A 425 20.13 10.46 -15.78
C ASP A 425 18.83 10.38 -16.59
N GLN A 426 17.72 10.17 -15.89
CA GLN A 426 16.38 10.17 -16.48
C GLN A 426 15.59 11.46 -16.12
N PRO A 427 14.67 11.93 -16.98
CA PRO A 427 13.87 13.09 -16.66
C PRO A 427 12.74 12.75 -15.69
N VAL A 428 12.64 13.50 -14.59
CA VAL A 428 11.45 13.50 -13.72
C VAL A 428 10.25 14.10 -14.46
N VAL A 429 9.04 13.60 -14.17
CA VAL A 429 7.79 14.20 -14.63
C VAL A 429 7.34 15.25 -13.62
N GLU A 430 7.43 16.52 -13.99
CA GLU A 430 6.80 17.61 -13.26
C GLU A 430 5.27 17.49 -13.36
N LEU A 431 4.57 17.54 -12.23
CA LEU A 431 3.12 17.42 -12.22
C LEU A 431 2.46 18.73 -12.73
N ASP A 432 1.59 18.60 -13.71
CA ASP A 432 0.78 19.71 -14.27
C ASP A 432 -0.58 19.17 -14.70
N TYR A 433 -1.55 19.18 -13.79
CA TYR A 433 -2.89 18.72 -14.08
C TYR A 433 -3.78 19.85 -14.64
N SER A 434 -4.27 19.63 -15.86
CA SER A 434 -5.12 20.59 -16.59
C SER A 434 -6.53 20.07 -16.92
N GLY A 435 -6.86 18.86 -16.48
CA GLY A 435 -8.16 18.21 -16.70
C GLY A 435 -9.25 18.67 -15.73
N ASP A 436 -10.48 18.19 -15.94
CA ASP A 436 -11.67 18.57 -15.16
C ASP A 436 -12.07 17.56 -14.07
N GLY A 437 -11.52 16.35 -14.08
CA GLY A 437 -11.81 15.30 -13.08
C GLY A 437 -11.34 15.70 -11.68
N PRO A 438 -12.15 15.51 -10.63
CA PRO A 438 -11.77 15.83 -9.25
C PRO A 438 -10.71 14.88 -8.69
N ILE A 439 -9.82 15.43 -7.86
CA ILE A 439 -8.78 14.67 -7.14
C ILE A 439 -8.90 14.95 -5.63
N LEU A 440 -9.00 13.90 -4.83
CA LEU A 440 -8.89 13.97 -3.37
C LEU A 440 -7.47 13.60 -2.99
N VAL A 441 -6.78 14.47 -2.26
CA VAL A 441 -5.50 14.17 -1.63
C VAL A 441 -5.75 13.95 -0.15
N VAL A 442 -5.38 12.78 0.39
CA VAL A 442 -5.53 12.47 1.82
C VAL A 442 -4.16 12.55 2.48
N GLY A 443 -4.04 13.36 3.52
CA GLY A 443 -2.80 13.53 4.27
C GLY A 443 -2.99 13.24 5.76
N GLY A 444 -2.21 12.30 6.29
CA GLY A 444 -2.12 12.01 7.72
C GLY A 444 -1.19 12.98 8.44
N LEU A 445 -1.62 13.52 9.59
CA LEU A 445 -0.77 14.40 10.41
C LEU A 445 0.41 13.65 11.05
N ASN A 446 0.24 12.37 11.36
CA ASN A 446 1.24 11.52 12.00
C ASN A 446 1.63 10.34 11.09
N ASP A 447 1.66 10.57 9.78
CA ASP A 447 2.16 9.59 8.80
C ASP A 447 3.69 9.52 8.88
N PRO A 448 4.30 8.36 9.20
CA PRO A 448 5.74 8.23 9.35
C PRO A 448 6.51 8.28 8.02
N ALA A 449 5.88 7.88 6.91
CA ALA A 449 6.55 7.61 5.65
C ALA A 449 6.34 8.73 4.62
N THR A 450 5.16 9.32 4.58
CA THR A 450 4.81 10.46 3.71
C THR A 450 4.21 11.61 4.53
N PRO A 451 5.06 12.47 5.13
CA PRO A 451 4.59 13.49 6.06
C PRO A 451 3.62 14.48 5.43
N PHE A 452 2.74 15.01 6.27
CA PHE A 452 1.59 15.83 5.87
C PHE A 452 1.90 16.97 4.89
N ARG A 453 3.09 17.59 5.01
CA ARG A 453 3.54 18.67 4.11
C ARG A 453 3.48 18.25 2.64
N TRP A 454 3.86 17.01 2.31
CA TRP A 454 3.82 16.52 0.93
C TRP A 454 2.39 16.42 0.39
N SER A 455 1.40 16.17 1.25
CA SER A 455 -0.01 16.22 0.86
C SER A 455 -0.49 17.65 0.55
N GLU A 456 0.02 18.66 1.26
CA GLU A 456 -0.23 20.06 0.91
C GLU A 456 0.40 20.40 -0.44
N GLU A 457 1.65 19.98 -0.67
CA GLU A 457 2.40 20.24 -1.92
C GLU A 457 1.80 19.50 -3.13
N MET A 458 1.37 18.25 -2.97
CA MET A 458 0.64 17.47 -3.97
C MET A 458 -0.68 18.15 -4.34
N THR A 459 -1.42 18.64 -3.35
CA THR A 459 -2.67 19.38 -3.59
C THR A 459 -2.42 20.66 -4.39
N ASP A 460 -1.38 21.41 -4.03
CA ASP A 460 -1.00 22.64 -4.73
C ASP A 460 -0.52 22.38 -6.17
N ALA A 461 0.26 21.32 -6.39
CA ALA A 461 0.80 20.93 -7.69
C ALA A 461 -0.31 20.50 -8.68
N LEU A 462 -1.31 19.76 -8.20
CA LEU A 462 -2.46 19.31 -8.99
C LEU A 462 -3.51 20.41 -9.22
N GLY A 463 -3.39 21.52 -8.51
CA GLY A 463 -4.14 22.75 -8.78
C GLY A 463 -5.61 22.69 -8.36
N PRO A 464 -6.49 23.48 -9.00
CA PRO A 464 -7.80 23.84 -8.44
C PRO A 464 -8.83 22.70 -8.37
N ASN A 465 -8.56 21.57 -9.01
CA ASN A 465 -9.42 20.38 -9.00
C ASN A 465 -8.99 19.35 -7.94
N ALA A 466 -7.88 19.61 -7.23
CA ALA A 466 -7.45 18.84 -6.08
C ALA A 466 -8.03 19.43 -4.78
N ARG A 467 -8.31 18.56 -3.80
CA ARG A 467 -8.73 18.97 -2.46
C ARG A 467 -8.05 18.12 -1.41
N LEU A 468 -7.48 18.79 -0.41
CA LEU A 468 -6.86 18.13 0.74
C LEU A 468 -7.93 17.73 1.76
N LEU A 469 -7.88 16.47 2.19
CA LEU A 469 -8.53 15.93 3.37
C LEU A 469 -7.46 15.62 4.42
N THR A 470 -7.58 16.22 5.60
CA THR A 470 -6.64 15.98 6.70
C THR A 470 -7.14 14.86 7.59
N PHE A 471 -6.29 13.87 7.85
CA PHE A 471 -6.53 12.85 8.87
C PHE A 471 -5.63 13.10 10.09
N THR A 472 -6.19 13.10 11.30
CA THR A 472 -5.46 13.43 12.54
C THR A 472 -4.85 12.24 13.26
N GLY A 473 -5.07 11.03 12.75
CA GLY A 473 -4.57 9.79 13.33
C GLY A 473 -3.15 9.43 12.92
N GLU A 474 -2.77 8.23 13.36
CA GLU A 474 -1.48 7.59 13.13
C GLU A 474 -1.50 6.68 11.90
N GLY A 475 -0.33 6.44 11.33
CA GLY A 475 -0.11 5.43 10.30
C GLY A 475 -0.01 5.98 8.88
N HIS A 476 0.41 5.11 7.96
CA HIS A 476 0.68 5.41 6.56
C HIS A 476 -0.39 4.78 5.65
N GLY A 477 -1.03 5.62 4.83
CA GLY A 477 -2.26 5.25 4.11
C GLY A 477 -3.48 5.24 5.05
N GLN A 478 -4.56 5.88 4.63
CA GLN A 478 -5.78 6.12 5.42
C GLN A 478 -7.01 5.42 4.85
N LEU A 479 -6.88 4.72 3.72
CA LEU A 479 -7.89 3.81 3.21
C LEU A 479 -8.33 2.84 4.32
N LEU A 480 -9.63 2.85 4.64
CA LEU A 480 -10.27 1.98 5.64
C LEU A 480 -9.79 2.16 7.09
N THR A 481 -8.97 3.18 7.40
CA THR A 481 -8.50 3.45 8.78
C THR A 481 -9.51 4.25 9.61
N SER A 482 -10.40 4.99 8.94
CA SER A 482 -11.46 5.78 9.55
C SER A 482 -12.72 5.76 8.69
N THR A 483 -13.88 5.62 9.32
CA THR A 483 -15.19 5.76 8.67
C THR A 483 -15.29 7.12 7.97
N CYS A 484 -14.77 8.18 8.58
CA CYS A 484 -14.80 9.53 8.01
C CYS A 484 -13.97 9.63 6.72
N VAL A 485 -12.76 9.06 6.70
CA VAL A 485 -11.90 9.06 5.50
C VAL A 485 -12.53 8.21 4.41
N THR A 486 -12.92 6.97 4.76
CA THR A 486 -13.55 6.00 3.86
C THR A 486 -14.79 6.59 3.19
N ASP A 487 -15.64 7.29 3.94
CA ASP A 487 -16.85 7.95 3.41
C ASP A 487 -16.50 8.99 2.33
N TYR A 488 -15.43 9.78 2.49
CA TYR A 488 -15.03 10.79 1.51
C TYR A 488 -14.34 10.20 0.28
N GLU A 489 -13.54 9.15 0.45
CA GLU A 489 -12.96 8.40 -0.67
C GLU A 489 -14.06 7.74 -1.51
N ALA A 490 -15.00 7.07 -0.84
CA ALA A 490 -16.18 6.48 -1.45
C ALA A 490 -17.01 7.53 -2.20
N GLN A 491 -17.30 8.66 -1.55
CA GLN A 491 -18.09 9.73 -2.14
C GLN A 491 -17.43 10.32 -3.39
N LEU A 492 -16.10 10.50 -3.38
CA LEU A 492 -15.40 10.95 -4.58
C LEU A 492 -15.48 9.90 -5.70
N LEU A 493 -15.13 8.64 -5.41
CA LEU A 493 -15.05 7.60 -6.42
C LEU A 493 -16.43 7.25 -7.00
N ALA A 494 -17.47 7.20 -6.18
CA ALA A 494 -18.83 6.92 -6.63
C ALA A 494 -19.48 8.15 -7.30
N ASP A 495 -19.48 9.29 -6.61
CA ASP A 495 -20.36 10.42 -6.92
C ASP A 495 -19.63 11.66 -7.50
N LEU A 496 -18.30 11.64 -7.57
CA LEU A 496 -17.45 12.76 -8.02
C LEU A 496 -17.55 14.01 -7.12
N GLU A 497 -17.90 13.84 -5.85
CA GLU A 497 -18.01 14.95 -4.90
C GLU A 497 -16.78 15.04 -3.99
N LEU A 498 -16.19 16.24 -3.91
CA LEU A 498 -15.06 16.53 -3.02
C LEU A 498 -15.54 17.07 -1.66
N PRO A 499 -14.84 16.76 -0.55
CA PRO A 499 -15.12 17.31 0.78
C PRO A 499 -14.99 18.83 0.80
N ASP A 500 -15.60 19.54 1.76
CA ASP A 500 -15.39 20.98 1.94
C ASP A 500 -13.91 21.34 2.22
N GLU A 501 -13.52 22.61 2.03
CA GLU A 501 -12.11 23.03 2.15
C GLU A 501 -11.72 23.06 3.62
N GLY A 502 -10.59 22.45 3.96
CA GLY A 502 -10.15 22.27 5.35
C GLY A 502 -10.99 21.25 6.12
N THR A 503 -11.57 20.26 5.42
CA THR A 503 -12.21 19.12 6.08
C THR A 503 -11.15 18.31 6.81
N VAL A 504 -11.49 17.91 8.04
CA VAL A 504 -10.63 17.13 8.93
C VAL A 504 -11.41 15.90 9.38
N CYS A 505 -10.79 14.73 9.26
CA CYS A 505 -11.24 13.48 9.82
C CYS A 505 -10.37 13.11 11.01
N ASP A 506 -11.01 12.58 12.05
CA ASP A 506 -10.34 12.04 13.22
C ASP A 506 -10.36 10.50 13.16
N PRO A 507 -9.45 9.82 13.89
CA PRO A 507 -9.57 8.39 14.14
C PRO A 507 -10.96 8.05 14.65
N ASP A 508 -11.46 6.90 14.21
CA ASP A 508 -12.70 6.39 14.78
C ASP A 508 -12.50 6.13 16.28
N PRO A 509 -13.53 6.40 17.10
CA PRO A 509 -13.42 6.16 18.53
C PRO A 509 -13.14 4.68 18.76
N LYS A 510 -12.11 4.37 19.57
CA LYS A 510 -11.80 3.00 19.98
C LYS A 510 -13.08 2.31 20.42
N VAL A 511 -13.38 1.21 19.75
CA VAL A 511 -14.55 0.40 20.07
C VAL A 511 -14.28 -0.15 21.48
N GLU A 512 -15.06 0.30 22.47
CA GLU A 512 -14.85 -0.08 23.88
C GLU A 512 -15.40 -1.47 24.16
N LYS A 513 -14.52 -2.39 24.57
CA LYS A 513 -14.88 -3.78 24.87
C LYS A 513 -16.08 -3.86 25.80
N PRO A 514 -17.22 -4.44 25.36
CA PRO A 514 -18.41 -4.48 26.15
C PRO A 514 -18.11 -5.22 27.45
N ALA A 515 -18.66 -4.73 28.55
CA ALA A 515 -18.42 -5.32 29.86
C ALA A 515 -18.78 -6.82 29.95
N TRP A 516 -19.63 -7.32 29.05
CA TRP A 516 -20.01 -8.73 28.97
C TRP A 516 -19.01 -9.60 28.19
N TRP A 517 -18.08 -9.03 27.41
CA TRP A 517 -17.19 -9.79 26.52
C TRP A 517 -16.35 -10.82 27.27
N ASP A 518 -15.68 -10.43 28.36
CA ASP A 518 -14.86 -11.36 29.17
C ASP A 518 -15.69 -12.37 29.97
N SER A 519 -17.01 -12.19 30.00
CA SER A 519 -17.94 -13.10 30.67
C SER A 519 -18.52 -14.16 29.73
N GLN A 520 -18.16 -14.13 28.45
CA GLN A 520 -18.57 -15.11 27.46
C GLN A 520 -18.18 -16.53 27.92
N PRO A 521 -19.13 -17.48 27.99
CA PRO A 521 -18.80 -18.86 28.34
C PRO A 521 -17.92 -19.51 27.26
N VAL A 522 -16.77 -20.01 27.69
CA VAL A 522 -15.81 -20.71 26.83
C VAL A 522 -16.05 -22.23 26.96
N PRO A 523 -16.39 -22.93 25.86
CA PRO A 523 -16.59 -24.37 25.91
C PRO A 523 -15.31 -25.15 26.23
N PRO A 524 -15.39 -26.33 26.87
CA PRO A 524 -14.23 -27.18 27.11
C PRO A 524 -13.53 -27.59 25.80
N GLY A 525 -12.19 -27.50 25.77
CA GLY A 525 -11.40 -27.83 24.58
C GLY A 525 -11.16 -26.65 23.64
N VAL A 526 -11.74 -25.48 23.96
CA VAL A 526 -11.43 -24.17 23.38
C VAL A 526 -10.65 -23.37 24.42
N GLY A 527 -9.49 -22.82 24.03
CA GLY A 527 -8.62 -22.05 24.91
C GLY A 527 -8.07 -20.81 24.21
N PRO A 528 -7.57 -19.82 24.96
CA PRO A 528 -6.90 -18.67 24.35
C PRO A 528 -5.72 -19.14 23.49
N VAL A 529 -5.44 -18.41 22.41
CA VAL A 529 -4.16 -18.54 21.70
C VAL A 529 -3.15 -17.65 22.43
N GLU A 530 -1.93 -18.13 22.67
CA GLU A 530 -0.89 -17.36 23.37
C GLU A 530 -0.20 -16.32 22.46
N SER A 531 -0.51 -16.29 21.16
CA SER A 531 -0.10 -15.23 20.25
C SER A 531 -0.98 -15.22 19.00
N LEU A 532 -1.22 -14.01 18.48
CA LEU A 532 -1.47 -13.58 17.10
C LEU A 532 -2.60 -12.54 17.01
N PRO A 533 -2.35 -11.31 17.49
CA PRO A 533 -3.14 -10.14 17.10
C PRO A 533 -3.22 -9.98 15.57
N ALA A 534 -2.21 -10.45 14.83
CA ALA A 534 -2.16 -10.50 13.37
C ALA A 534 -3.38 -11.14 12.70
N VAL A 535 -3.94 -12.20 13.29
CA VAL A 535 -5.15 -12.86 12.74
C VAL A 535 -6.40 -12.00 12.94
N GLY A 536 -6.45 -11.16 13.99
CA GLY A 536 -7.55 -10.22 14.19
C GLY A 536 -7.51 -9.08 13.16
N ASN A 537 -6.31 -8.58 12.89
CA ASN A 537 -6.06 -7.55 11.89
C ASN A 537 -6.31 -8.09 10.47
N ALA A 538 -5.79 -9.28 10.14
CA ALA A 538 -5.98 -9.94 8.84
C ALA A 538 -7.46 -10.26 8.53
N LEU A 539 -8.27 -10.55 9.55
CA LEU A 539 -9.72 -10.80 9.39
C LEU A 539 -10.55 -9.50 9.31
N GLY A 540 -9.92 -8.33 9.19
CA GLY A 540 -10.62 -7.05 9.15
C GLY A 540 -11.39 -6.72 10.45
N LEU A 541 -11.04 -7.37 11.57
CA LEU A 541 -11.65 -7.12 12.88
C LEU A 541 -11.02 -5.91 13.57
N SER A 542 -10.55 -4.93 12.78
CA SER A 542 -9.96 -3.70 13.28
C SER A 542 -10.92 -2.98 14.24
N ASP A 543 -10.37 -2.03 14.98
CA ASP A 543 -11.10 -1.16 15.92
C ASP A 543 -12.29 -0.42 15.29
N THR A 544 -12.52 -0.50 13.97
CA THR A 544 -13.67 0.10 13.28
C THR A 544 -14.87 -0.85 13.10
N VAL A 545 -14.71 -2.19 13.16
CA VAL A 545 -15.79 -3.15 12.85
C VAL A 545 -16.21 -4.08 14.01
N GLY A 546 -15.43 -4.20 15.09
CA GLY A 546 -15.90 -4.84 16.32
C GLY A 546 -14.84 -5.58 17.12
N PHE A 547 -15.24 -6.23 18.22
CA PHE A 547 -14.33 -6.98 19.09
C PHE A 547 -14.00 -8.35 18.52
N GLY A 548 -12.72 -8.67 18.38
CA GLY A 548 -12.21 -10.00 18.08
C GLY A 548 -11.59 -10.68 19.30
N ASP A 549 -11.83 -11.98 19.47
CA ASP A 549 -11.10 -12.84 20.41
C ASP A 549 -10.89 -14.20 19.74
N ILE A 550 -9.64 -14.48 19.39
CA ILE A 550 -9.25 -15.69 18.69
C ILE A 550 -8.86 -16.75 19.70
N ARG A 551 -9.44 -17.93 19.54
CA ARG A 551 -9.28 -19.04 20.48
C ARG A 551 -9.02 -20.32 19.72
N ARG A 552 -8.07 -21.11 20.20
CA ARG A 552 -7.75 -22.42 19.63
C ARG A 552 -8.70 -23.48 20.16
N SER A 553 -9.34 -24.19 19.24
CA SER A 553 -10.13 -25.39 19.54
C SER A 553 -9.36 -26.66 19.23
N THR A 554 -9.61 -27.70 20.01
CA THR A 554 -9.20 -29.10 19.69
C THR A 554 -10.34 -29.90 19.03
N LEU A 555 -11.50 -29.28 18.85
CA LEU A 555 -12.68 -29.83 18.19
C LEU A 555 -12.69 -29.40 16.72
N ASP A 556 -13.41 -30.13 15.87
CA ASP A 556 -13.71 -29.67 14.51
C ASP A 556 -14.62 -28.40 14.53
N PRO A 557 -14.70 -27.63 13.44
CA PRO A 557 -15.46 -26.38 13.35
C PRO A 557 -16.94 -26.50 13.73
N GLU A 558 -17.65 -27.47 13.15
CA GLU A 558 -19.06 -27.74 13.45
C GLU A 558 -19.24 -28.07 14.94
N ALA A 559 -18.40 -28.95 15.48
CA ALA A 559 -18.42 -29.33 16.89
C ALA A 559 -18.08 -28.16 17.82
N THR A 560 -17.20 -27.24 17.39
CA THR A 560 -16.82 -26.03 18.12
C THR A 560 -18.01 -25.08 18.23
N ILE A 561 -18.68 -24.75 17.12
CA ILE A 561 -19.89 -23.91 17.15
C ILE A 561 -21.01 -24.58 17.93
N LYS A 562 -21.19 -25.90 17.79
CA LYS A 562 -22.16 -26.62 18.61
C LYS A 562 -21.85 -26.52 20.10
N ALA A 563 -20.57 -26.59 20.49
CA ALA A 563 -20.17 -26.45 21.89
C ALA A 563 -20.43 -25.03 22.41
N TYR A 564 -20.21 -23.99 21.59
CA TYR A 564 -20.60 -22.62 21.91
C TYR A 564 -22.11 -22.46 22.04
N ASN A 565 -22.91 -23.00 21.13
CA ASN A 565 -24.38 -23.02 21.24
C ASN A 565 -24.83 -23.60 22.59
N ASP A 566 -24.28 -24.77 22.98
CA ASP A 566 -24.61 -25.43 24.25
C ASP A 566 -24.17 -24.57 25.47
N ALA A 567 -23.02 -23.90 25.38
CA ALA A 567 -22.47 -23.07 26.46
C ALA A 567 -23.22 -21.73 26.62
N PHE A 568 -23.56 -21.07 25.52
CA PHE A 568 -24.30 -19.81 25.47
C PHE A 568 -25.76 -20.00 25.89
N ASP A 569 -26.45 -21.05 25.42
CA ASP A 569 -27.80 -21.38 25.88
C ASP A 569 -27.82 -21.63 27.40
N ALA A 570 -26.81 -22.34 27.93
CA ALA A 570 -26.66 -22.55 29.37
C ALA A 570 -26.37 -21.26 30.15
N ALA A 571 -25.72 -20.28 29.53
CA ALA A 571 -25.49 -18.94 30.08
C ALA A 571 -26.70 -18.00 29.91
N GLY A 572 -27.76 -18.43 29.24
CA GLY A 572 -29.00 -17.66 29.04
C GLY A 572 -28.97 -16.72 27.84
N TRP A 573 -28.05 -16.91 26.91
CA TRP A 573 -27.98 -16.20 25.64
C TRP A 573 -28.99 -16.80 24.66
N GLU A 574 -29.45 -15.99 23.70
CA GLU A 574 -30.33 -16.46 22.63
C GLU A 574 -29.48 -16.96 21.45
N VAL A 575 -29.56 -18.26 21.15
CA VAL A 575 -28.90 -18.86 19.98
C VAL A 575 -29.81 -18.66 18.76
N LEU A 576 -29.35 -17.88 17.78
CA LEU A 576 -30.11 -17.58 16.57
C LEU A 576 -29.96 -18.67 15.51
N GLY A 577 -28.79 -19.29 15.44
CA GLY A 577 -28.50 -20.36 14.49
C GLY A 577 -27.01 -20.57 14.32
N SER A 578 -26.69 -21.66 13.61
CA SER A 578 -25.33 -21.95 13.17
C SER A 578 -25.35 -22.58 11.78
N GLU A 579 -24.40 -22.20 10.94
CA GLU A 579 -24.31 -22.64 9.55
C GLU A 579 -22.85 -22.72 9.11
N PRO A 580 -22.52 -23.57 8.12
CA PRO A 580 -21.23 -23.48 7.44
C PRO A 580 -21.11 -22.12 6.76
N VAL A 581 -19.89 -21.60 6.70
CA VAL A 581 -19.56 -20.41 5.90
C VAL A 581 -18.97 -20.93 4.61
N ASP A 582 -19.78 -20.92 3.54
CA ASP A 582 -19.45 -21.58 2.27
C ASP A 582 -18.16 -21.02 1.63
N ASP A 583 -17.79 -19.78 1.95
CA ASP A 583 -16.67 -19.04 1.35
C ASP A 583 -15.38 -19.03 2.19
N LEU A 584 -15.38 -19.61 3.41
CA LEU A 584 -14.21 -19.64 4.30
C LEU A 584 -13.72 -21.07 4.57
N GLY A 585 -13.77 -21.94 3.56
CA GLY A 585 -13.33 -23.34 3.68
C GLY A 585 -14.08 -24.15 4.76
N ASP A 586 -13.36 -24.93 5.58
CA ASP A 586 -13.94 -25.66 6.72
C ASP A 586 -14.25 -24.70 7.87
N THR A 587 -15.20 -23.79 7.67
CA THR A 587 -15.58 -22.78 8.67
C THR A 587 -17.05 -22.86 9.00
N TRP A 588 -17.37 -22.68 10.28
CA TRP A 588 -18.72 -22.60 10.79
C TRP A 588 -18.93 -21.30 11.55
N ARG A 589 -20.10 -20.70 11.35
CA ARG A 589 -20.56 -19.52 12.06
C ARG A 589 -21.68 -19.87 13.03
N GLY A 590 -21.62 -19.30 14.23
CA GLY A 590 -22.75 -19.23 15.15
C GLY A 590 -23.13 -17.78 15.42
N SER A 591 -24.43 -17.50 15.52
CA SER A 591 -24.96 -16.16 15.80
C SER A 591 -25.83 -16.15 17.05
N TYR A 592 -25.67 -15.13 17.87
CA TYR A 592 -26.22 -15.08 19.22
C TYR A 592 -26.71 -13.67 19.58
N PHE A 593 -27.66 -13.58 20.51
CA PHE A 593 -27.84 -12.38 21.35
C PHE A 593 -27.44 -12.64 22.80
N THR A 594 -26.75 -11.67 23.39
CA THR A 594 -26.49 -11.65 24.84
C THR A 594 -27.81 -11.47 25.61
N PRO A 595 -27.85 -11.79 26.92
CA PRO A 595 -28.99 -11.47 27.77
C PRO A 595 -29.34 -9.96 27.79
N GLU A 596 -28.35 -9.12 27.52
CA GLU A 596 -28.47 -7.67 27.40
C GLU A 596 -28.99 -7.22 26.02
N GLY A 597 -29.01 -8.10 25.02
CA GLY A 597 -29.55 -7.87 23.68
C GLY A 597 -28.50 -7.49 22.63
N ASP A 598 -27.21 -7.64 22.94
CA ASP A 598 -26.12 -7.36 22.01
C ASP A 598 -25.91 -8.54 21.05
N PHE A 599 -25.63 -8.26 19.77
CA PHE A 599 -25.43 -9.29 18.76
C PHE A 599 -23.98 -9.78 18.79
N VAL A 600 -23.78 -11.10 18.75
CA VAL A 600 -22.46 -11.72 18.78
C VAL A 600 -22.37 -12.79 17.70
N VAL A 601 -21.24 -12.81 17.01
CA VAL A 601 -20.91 -13.84 16.02
C VAL A 601 -19.66 -14.57 16.49
N ILE A 602 -19.65 -15.89 16.36
CA ILE A 602 -18.44 -16.71 16.53
C ILE A 602 -18.18 -17.49 15.26
N PHE A 603 -16.94 -17.42 14.81
CA PHE A 603 -16.41 -18.26 13.75
C PHE A 603 -15.55 -19.37 14.38
N ALA A 604 -15.68 -20.58 13.85
CA ALA A 604 -14.75 -21.67 14.11
C ALA A 604 -14.22 -22.14 12.77
N MET A 605 -12.90 -22.11 12.61
CA MET A 605 -12.20 -22.41 11.36
C MET A 605 -11.39 -23.69 11.53
N GLY A 606 -11.37 -24.53 10.50
CA GLY A 606 -10.53 -25.72 10.42
C GLY A 606 -9.06 -25.35 10.20
N PRO A 607 -8.10 -26.27 10.43
CA PRO A 607 -6.68 -25.95 10.33
C PRO A 607 -6.22 -25.49 8.95
N GLU A 608 -6.86 -25.96 7.88
CA GLU A 608 -6.56 -25.55 6.50
C GLU A 608 -7.15 -24.16 6.22
N ALA A 609 -8.43 -23.91 6.53
CA ALA A 609 -9.06 -22.60 6.39
C ALA A 609 -8.40 -21.52 7.26
N PHE A 610 -7.97 -21.89 8.47
CA PHE A 610 -7.20 -21.01 9.34
C PHE A 610 -5.78 -20.76 8.82
N ALA A 611 -5.21 -21.66 8.02
CA ALA A 611 -3.87 -21.48 7.44
C ALA A 611 -3.90 -20.62 6.18
N THR A 612 -4.89 -20.80 5.30
CA THR A 612 -5.03 -19.97 4.08
C THR A 612 -5.53 -18.56 4.40
N ASP A 613 -6.56 -18.41 5.24
CA ASP A 613 -7.27 -17.12 5.32
C ASP A 613 -6.72 -16.18 6.41
N ALA A 614 -5.87 -16.69 7.30
CA ALA A 614 -5.31 -15.93 8.44
C ALA A 614 -3.79 -15.83 8.45
N PHE A 615 -3.08 -16.59 7.61
CA PHE A 615 -1.62 -16.49 7.48
C PHE A 615 -1.16 -15.96 6.13
N ASP A 616 -1.90 -16.15 5.03
CA ASP A 616 -1.51 -15.53 3.74
C ASP A 616 -1.64 -13.99 3.77
N ALA A 617 -2.46 -13.45 4.67
CA ALA A 617 -2.58 -12.00 4.95
C ALA A 617 -1.64 -11.51 6.08
N ALA A 618 -0.91 -12.41 6.76
CA ALA A 618 0.02 -12.06 7.83
C ALA A 618 1.50 -12.23 7.45
N GLY A 619 1.79 -12.77 6.27
CA GLY A 619 3.15 -13.15 5.85
C GLY A 619 3.59 -14.48 6.44
#